data_AF-A0A961I3J1-F1
#
_entry.id   AF-A0A961I3J1-F1
#
_cell.length_a   1.000
_cell.length_b   1.000
_cell.length_c   1.000
_cell.angle_alpha   90.00
_cell.angle_beta   90.00
_cell.angle_gamma   90.00
#
_symmetry.space_group_name_H-M   'P 1'
#
loop_
_entity.id
_entity.type
_entity.pdbx_description
1 polymer ?
#
loop_
_entity_poly.entity_id
_entity_poly.type
_entity_poly.pdbx_seq_one_letter_code
_entity_poly.pdbx_strand_id
1 'polypeptide(L)'
;MLVRILKVFFILLFLFATAVQYNDPDAWLWMAIYLFPVIITLLAFWRIPVRLPAIVGGLTGLIYAIWIFPGLPPDFINHEEFREAGGLMIVTLWLFYMATVDHSQQTDSDASQ
;
A
#
# COMPACT_ATOMS: atom_id res chain seq x y z
N MET A 1 13.98 -15.07 3.90
CA MET A 1 14.31 -14.49 2.57
C MET A 1 13.09 -13.99 1.82
N LEU A 2 12.01 -14.77 1.72
CA LEU A 2 10.77 -14.40 1.00
C LEU A 2 10.24 -12.98 1.33
N VAL A 3 10.09 -12.64 2.61
CA VAL A 3 9.59 -11.32 3.04
C VAL A 3 10.43 -10.17 2.47
N ARG A 4 11.77 -10.32 2.41
CA ARG A 4 12.65 -9.29 1.84
C ARG A 4 12.42 -9.12 0.34
N ILE A 5 12.22 -10.23 -0.38
CA ILE A 5 11.93 -10.21 -1.82
C ILE A 5 10.59 -9.52 -2.06
N LEU A 6 9.56 -9.86 -1.29
CA LEU A 6 8.24 -9.20 -1.38
C LEU A 6 8.36 -7.69 -1.11
N LYS A 7 9.09 -7.27 -0.07
CA LYS A 7 9.31 -5.83 0.20
C LYS A 7 9.90 -5.11 -1.01
N VAL A 8 10.95 -5.66 -1.63
CA VAL A 8 11.57 -5.06 -2.82
C VAL A 8 10.60 -5.04 -4.00
N PHE A 9 9.91 -6.15 -4.25
CA PHE A 9 8.92 -6.24 -5.33
C PHE A 9 7.83 -5.19 -5.18
N PHE A 10 7.23 -5.05 -3.99
CA PHE A 10 6.17 -4.08 -3.76
C PHE A 10 6.66 -2.63 -3.77
N ILE A 11 7.89 -2.34 -3.33
CA ILE A 11 8.50 -1.02 -3.52
C ILE A 11 8.55 -0.69 -5.02
N LEU A 12 9.09 -1.59 -5.85
CA LEU A 12 9.20 -1.35 -7.28
C LEU A 12 7.83 -1.25 -7.95
N LEU A 13 6.88 -2.10 -7.55
CA LEU A 13 5.51 -2.09 -8.06
C LEU A 13 4.82 -0.74 -7.79
N PHE A 14 4.90 -0.23 -6.56
CA PHE A 14 4.24 1.03 -6.22
C PHE A 14 4.96 2.24 -6.81
N LEU A 15 6.29 2.23 -6.90
CA LEU A 15 7.01 3.27 -7.63
C LEU A 15 6.65 3.28 -9.12
N PHE A 16 6.49 2.11 -9.73
CA PHE A 16 5.99 1.99 -11.09
C PHE A 16 4.56 2.54 -11.21
N ALA A 17 3.66 2.18 -10.28
CA ALA A 17 2.30 2.70 -10.25
C ALA A 17 2.28 4.24 -10.13
N THR A 18 3.08 4.81 -9.21
CA THR A 18 3.28 6.27 -9.09
C THR A 18 3.78 6.89 -10.39
N ALA A 19 4.72 6.25 -11.08
CA ALA A 19 5.27 6.79 -12.33
C ALA A 19 4.24 6.82 -13.47
N VAL A 20 3.33 5.84 -13.52
CA VAL A 20 2.26 5.82 -14.54
C VAL A 20 1.27 6.98 -14.35
N GLN A 21 1.08 7.45 -13.11
CA GLN A 21 0.16 8.56 -12.79
C GLN A 21 0.53 9.89 -13.44
N TYR A 22 1.78 10.09 -13.88
CA TYR A 22 2.15 11.31 -14.62
C TYR A 22 1.33 11.51 -15.93
N ASN A 23 0.63 10.49 -16.40
CA ASN A 23 -0.24 10.56 -17.58
C ASN A 23 -1.69 10.99 -17.25
N ASP A 24 -2.08 11.04 -15.97
CA ASP A 24 -3.47 11.23 -15.54
C ASP A 24 -3.70 12.68 -15.04
N PRO A 25 -4.88 13.29 -15.30
CA PRO A 25 -5.17 14.69 -14.96
C PRO A 25 -5.25 14.97 -13.44
N ASP A 26 -5.56 13.96 -12.62
CA ASP A 26 -5.72 14.00 -11.16
C ASP A 26 -4.66 13.16 -10.41
N ALA A 27 -3.46 13.07 -10.98
CA ALA A 27 -2.34 12.25 -10.52
C ALA A 27 -1.96 12.40 -9.04
N TRP A 28 -2.06 13.60 -8.45
CA TRP A 28 -1.42 13.92 -7.17
C TRP A 28 -1.90 13.05 -6.00
N LEU A 29 -3.21 12.80 -5.91
CA LEU A 29 -3.78 11.97 -4.85
C LEU A 29 -3.31 10.52 -4.99
N TRP A 30 -3.39 9.98 -6.21
CA TRP A 30 -2.97 8.61 -6.51
C TRP A 30 -1.47 8.40 -6.32
N MET A 31 -0.65 9.37 -6.73
CA MET A 31 0.78 9.36 -6.44
C MET A 31 1.05 9.28 -4.94
N ALA A 32 0.34 10.06 -4.12
CA ALA A 32 0.47 9.99 -2.66
C ALA A 32 0.03 8.63 -2.10
N ILE A 33 -1.08 8.07 -2.60
CA ILE A 33 -1.59 6.74 -2.22
C ILE A 33 -0.55 5.65 -2.52
N TYR A 34 0.11 5.70 -3.68
CA TYR A 34 1.14 4.73 -4.06
C TYR A 34 2.50 4.97 -3.36
N LEU A 35 2.88 6.22 -3.09
CA LEU A 35 4.14 6.51 -2.38
C LEU A 35 4.08 6.17 -0.89
N PHE A 36 2.91 6.25 -0.26
CA PHE A 36 2.77 5.92 1.15
C PHE A 36 3.25 4.50 1.51
N PRO A 37 2.79 3.40 0.86
CA PRO A 37 3.30 2.06 1.14
C PRO A 37 4.78 1.89 0.77
N VAL A 38 5.34 2.67 -0.16
CA VAL A 38 6.79 2.68 -0.42
C VAL A 38 7.55 3.15 0.82
N ILE A 39 7.14 4.29 1.40
CA ILE A 39 7.75 4.85 2.61
C ILE A 39 7.64 3.86 3.77
N ILE A 40 6.44 3.31 4.01
CA ILE A 40 6.21 2.30 5.05
C ILE A 40 7.13 1.09 4.86
N THR A 41 7.27 0.61 3.63
CA THR A 41 8.10 -0.57 3.35
C THR A 41 9.59 -0.29 3.54
N LEU A 42 10.06 0.91 3.17
CA LEU A 42 11.45 1.35 3.38
C LEU A 42 11.78 1.52 4.87
N LEU A 43 10.91 2.15 5.65
CA LEU A 43 11.06 2.28 7.09
C LEU A 43 11.17 0.89 7.76
N ALA A 44 10.30 -0.04 7.38
CA ALA A 44 10.35 -1.42 7.84
C ALA A 44 11.56 -2.21 7.32
N PHE A 45 12.25 -1.72 6.27
CA PHE A 45 13.51 -2.30 5.81
C PHE A 45 14.65 -1.91 6.75
N TRP A 46 14.63 -0.68 7.25
CA TRP A 46 15.56 -0.16 8.27
C TRP A 46 15.17 -0.51 9.71
N ARG A 47 14.20 -1.41 9.91
CA ARG A 47 13.68 -1.82 11.22
C ARG A 47 13.12 -0.67 12.07
N ILE A 48 12.62 0.37 11.42
CA ILE A 48 11.82 1.40 12.09
C ILE A 48 10.40 0.82 12.25
N PRO A 49 9.78 0.92 13.44
CA PRO A 49 8.45 0.38 13.68
C PRO A 49 7.41 1.08 12.80
N VAL A 50 6.59 0.30 12.11
CA VAL A 50 5.59 0.79 11.14
C VAL A 50 4.18 0.28 11.38
N ARG A 51 3.97 -0.58 12.40
CA ARG A 51 2.67 -1.20 12.64
C ARG A 51 1.53 -0.21 12.70
N LEU A 52 1.65 0.85 13.50
CA LEU A 52 0.60 1.85 13.65
C LEU A 52 0.31 2.61 12.34
N PRO A 53 1.29 3.25 11.67
CA PRO A 53 1.01 3.95 10.41
C PRO A 53 0.53 2.99 9.30
N ALA A 54 0.97 1.73 9.30
CA ALA A 54 0.49 0.72 8.36
C ALA A 54 -0.99 0.35 8.60
N ILE A 55 -1.42 0.18 9.85
CA ILE A 55 -2.84 -0.05 10.19
C ILE A 55 -3.69 1.17 9.82
N VAL A 56 -3.24 2.37 10.20
CA VAL A 56 -3.99 3.60 9.90
C VAL A 56 -4.12 3.78 8.39
N GLY A 57 -3.03 3.67 7.63
CA GLY A 57 -3.07 3.77 6.17
C GLY A 57 -3.91 2.68 5.52
N GLY A 58 -3.85 1.44 6.01
CA GLY A 58 -4.69 0.34 5.53
C GLY A 58 -6.18 0.60 5.79
N LEU A 59 -6.55 1.08 6.97
CA LEU A 59 -7.94 1.44 7.28
C LEU A 59 -8.42 2.62 6.44
N THR A 60 -7.60 3.66 6.27
CA THR A 60 -7.92 4.80 5.40
C THR A 60 -8.14 4.33 3.96
N GLY A 61 -7.26 3.48 3.43
CA GLY A 61 -7.40 2.90 2.10
C GLY A 61 -8.66 2.05 1.94
N LEU A 62 -8.99 1.24 2.96
CA LEU A 62 -10.22 0.44 2.98
C LEU A 62 -11.48 1.30 2.99
N ILE A 63 -11.52 2.33 3.84
CA ILE A 63 -12.64 3.27 3.91
C ILE A 63 -12.80 3.98 2.56
N TYR A 64 -11.69 4.41 1.95
CA TYR A 64 -11.73 5.09 0.67
C TYR A 64 -12.19 4.16 -0.47
N ALA A 65 -11.78 2.89 -0.45
CA ALA A 65 -12.25 1.89 -1.40
C ALA A 65 -13.76 1.64 -1.28
N ILE A 66 -14.29 1.54 -0.05
CA ILE A 66 -15.74 1.41 0.20
C ILE A 66 -16.49 2.65 -0.33
N TRP A 67 -15.88 3.83 -0.23
CA TRP A 67 -16.48 5.07 -0.71
C TRP A 67 -16.51 5.18 -2.25
N ILE A 68 -15.47 4.73 -2.95
CA ILE A 68 -15.42 4.74 -4.43
C ILE A 68 -16.29 3.63 -5.03
N PHE A 69 -16.39 2.47 -4.38
CA PHE A 69 -17.02 1.27 -4.95
C PHE A 69 -18.43 1.47 -5.55
N PRO A 70 -19.35 2.23 -4.93
CA PRO A 70 -20.68 2.50 -5.49
C PRO A 70 -20.67 3.38 -6.74
N GLY A 71 -19.58 4.11 -6.98
CA GLY A 71 -19.41 5.00 -8.13
C GLY A 71 -19.00 4.28 -9.43
N LEU A 72 -18.55 3.02 -9.33
CA LEU A 72 -18.04 2.28 -10.48
C LEU A 72 -19.13 2.06 -11.55
N PRO A 73 -18.87 2.40 -12.82
CA PRO A 73 -19.85 2.24 -13.89
C PRO A 73 -20.09 0.76 -14.20
N PRO A 74 -21.27 0.36 -14.72
CA PRO A 74 -21.56 -1.04 -15.02
C PRO A 74 -20.58 -1.73 -15.98
N ASP A 75 -19.89 -0.97 -16.83
CA ASP A 75 -18.87 -1.42 -17.80
C ASP A 75 -17.42 -1.15 -17.33
N PHE A 76 -17.20 -1.14 -16.01
CA PHE A 76 -15.97 -0.71 -15.32
C PHE A 76 -14.64 -1.31 -15.79
N ILE A 77 -14.61 -2.44 -16.51
CA ILE A 77 -13.36 -3.20 -16.81
C ILE A 77 -12.29 -2.34 -17.52
N ASN A 78 -12.70 -1.38 -18.35
CA ASN A 78 -11.78 -0.50 -19.08
C ASN A 78 -11.75 0.94 -18.55
N HIS A 79 -12.46 1.21 -17.45
CA HIS A 79 -12.53 2.54 -16.87
C HIS A 79 -11.38 2.76 -15.87
N GLU A 80 -10.89 3.99 -15.87
CA GLU A 80 -9.83 4.46 -14.98
C GLU A 80 -10.15 4.20 -13.50
N GLU A 81 -11.40 4.42 -13.10
CA GLU A 81 -11.88 4.20 -11.73
C GLU A 81 -11.69 2.75 -11.25
N PHE A 82 -11.79 1.76 -12.16
CA PHE A 82 -11.56 0.36 -11.80
C PHE A 82 -10.07 0.06 -11.59
N ARG A 83 -9.20 0.64 -12.43
CA ARG A 83 -7.74 0.56 -12.28
C ARG A 83 -7.30 1.15 -10.95
N GLU A 84 -7.87 2.30 -10.62
CA GLU A 84 -7.67 3.03 -9.36
C GLU A 84 -8.16 2.25 -8.14
N ALA A 85 -9.40 1.74 -8.16
CA ALA A 85 -9.95 0.91 -7.09
C ALA A 85 -9.13 -0.37 -6.88
N GLY A 86 -8.69 -1.01 -7.97
CA GLY A 86 -7.80 -2.17 -7.92
C GLY A 86 -6.44 -1.84 -7.29
N GLY A 87 -5.83 -0.72 -7.69
CA GLY A 87 -4.60 -0.22 -7.10
C GLY A 87 -4.73 0.05 -5.59
N LEU A 88 -5.81 0.72 -5.19
CA LEU A 88 -6.12 1.02 -3.79
C LEU A 88 -6.29 -0.25 -2.94
N MET A 89 -6.90 -1.30 -3.50
CA MET A 89 -7.01 -2.59 -2.81
C MET A 89 -5.66 -3.27 -2.60
N ILE A 90 -4.79 -3.24 -3.60
CA ILE A 90 -3.43 -3.78 -3.47
C ILE A 90 -2.65 -3.01 -2.40
N VAL A 91 -2.72 -1.67 -2.38
CA VAL A 91 -2.11 -0.83 -1.35
C VAL A 91 -2.63 -1.20 0.05
N THR A 92 -3.94 -1.30 0.20
CA THR A 92 -4.60 -1.63 1.47
C THR A 92 -4.15 -2.98 2.01
N LEU A 93 -4.18 -4.02 1.18
CA LEU A 93 -3.76 -5.37 1.57
C LEU A 93 -2.27 -5.40 1.94
N TRP A 94 -1.43 -4.70 1.19
CA TRP A 94 -0.01 -4.63 1.49
C TRP A 94 0.29 -3.92 2.81
N LEU A 95 -0.41 -2.82 3.12
CA LEU A 95 -0.24 -2.12 4.39
C LEU A 95 -0.64 -3.00 5.58
N PHE A 96 -1.75 -3.74 5.49
CA PHE A 96 -2.10 -4.71 6.53
C PHE A 96 -1.07 -5.83 6.67
N TYR A 97 -0.51 -6.33 5.56
CA TYR A 97 0.59 -7.28 5.61
C TYR A 97 1.84 -6.70 6.30
N MET A 98 2.19 -5.45 6.01
CA MET A 98 3.32 -4.79 6.66
C MET A 98 3.13 -4.64 8.18
N ALA A 99 1.90 -4.42 8.64
CA ALA A 99 1.59 -4.36 10.06
C ALA A 99 1.82 -5.71 10.79
N THR A 100 1.56 -6.84 10.14
CA THR A 100 1.80 -8.17 10.74
C THR A 100 3.28 -8.54 10.75
N VAL A 101 4.01 -8.20 9.68
CA VAL A 101 5.46 -8.42 9.59
C VAL A 101 6.19 -7.62 10.66
N ASP A 102 5.86 -6.34 10.85
CA ASP A 102 6.49 -5.50 11.88
C ASP A 102 6.25 -6.05 13.30
N HIS A 103 5.03 -6.52 13.58
CA HIS A 103 4.71 -7.14 14.86
C HIS A 103 5.59 -8.35 15.15
N SER A 104 5.79 -9.24 14.16
CA SER A 104 6.65 -10.42 14.32
C SER A 104 8.11 -10.04 14.60
N GLN A 105 8.62 -8.98 13.96
CA GLN A 105 10.00 -8.54 14.16
C GLN A 105 10.25 -7.96 15.56
N GLN A 106 9.25 -7.29 16.12
CA GLN A 106 9.33 -6.76 17.48
C GLN A 106 9.33 -7.88 18.52
N THR A 107 8.44 -8.87 18.38
CA THR A 107 8.39 -10.03 19.29
C THR A 107 9.69 -10.82 19.29
N ASP A 108 10.31 -11.04 18.13
CA ASP A 108 11.61 -11.73 18.04
C ASP A 108 12.73 -10.93 18.72
N SER A 109 12.71 -9.60 18.62
CA SER A 109 13.69 -8.72 19.27
C SER A 109 13.56 -8.77 20.78
N ASP A 110 12.33 -8.69 21.31
CA ASP A 110 12.04 -8.72 22.74
C ASP A 110 12.39 -10.08 23.38
N ALA A 111 12.18 -11.18 22.65
CA ALA A 111 12.51 -12.53 23.13
C ALA A 111 14.03 -12.81 23.19
N SER A 112 14.85 -11.98 22.55
CA SER A 112 16.32 -12.15 22.48
C SER A 112 17.10 -11.33 23.50
N GLN A 113 16.42 -10.50 24.31
CA GLN A 113 16.98 -9.69 25.40
C GLN A 113 16.83 -10.39 26.75
#